data_AF-A0A7V8NJ30-F1
#
_entry.id   AF-A0A7V8NJ30-F1
#
_cell.length_a   1.000
_cell.length_b   1.000
_cell.length_c   1.000
_cell.angle_alpha   90.00
_cell.angle_beta   90.00
_cell.angle_gamma   90.00
#
_symmetry.space_group_name_H-M   'P 1'
#
loop_
_entity.id
_entity.type
_entity.pdbx_description
1 polymer ?
#
loop_
_entity_poly.entity_id
_entity_poly.type
_entity_poly.pdbx_seq_one_letter_code
_entity_poly.pdbx_strand_id
1 'polypeptide(L)'
;MSRTMDIADHVEAVRGGSRAGVARAITLVESRRADHRERAQRLLTELLPYAGGARRVGISGVPGVGKSTFIDALGTMLTGRGHRVAVLAVDPSSSRTGGSILGDKTRMERLSVDPSAFVRPSPSSGTLGGVARATRETMIVMEAAGYDVVLVETVGVGQSETAVAGMVDTFLLLTLARTGDQLQGIKKGVLELADVLAVNKADGPHERDARSAARELAGALRLMQPADAAWTPPVLSCSAREGSGLDEVWERVERHRSVLDAGGRLLAKRREQQVDWAWSMVREHLLSRLEHHAEVRRLAPVLEERVRDGSLTATLAAERIIEAFGLPGAPA
;
A
#
# COMPACT_ATOMS: atom_id res chain seq x y z
N MET A 1 -31.01 17.69 9.08
CA MET A 1 -30.21 16.88 10.04
C MET A 1 -29.99 15.52 9.40
N SER A 2 -28.75 15.19 9.02
CA SER A 2 -28.44 13.90 8.40
C SER A 2 -28.61 12.80 9.45
N ARG A 3 -29.56 11.89 9.23
CA ARG A 3 -29.80 10.73 10.10
C ARG A 3 -28.51 9.92 10.13
N THR A 4 -27.90 9.79 11.29
CA THR A 4 -26.73 8.94 11.46
C THR A 4 -27.16 7.52 11.12
N MET A 5 -26.70 7.00 9.97
CA MET A 5 -26.98 5.61 9.57
C MET A 5 -26.51 4.67 10.67
N ASP A 6 -27.33 3.66 10.96
CA ASP A 6 -26.96 2.59 11.86
C ASP A 6 -25.87 1.72 11.21
N ILE A 7 -25.11 0.98 12.03
CA ILE A 7 -24.07 0.07 11.56
C ILE A 7 -24.67 -1.03 10.69
N ALA A 8 -25.83 -1.57 11.05
CA ALA A 8 -26.54 -2.57 10.24
C ALA A 8 -26.84 -2.03 8.84
N ASP A 9 -27.40 -0.82 8.73
CA ASP A 9 -27.67 -0.16 7.45
C ASP A 9 -26.38 0.04 6.63
N HIS A 10 -25.26 0.37 7.30
CA HIS A 10 -23.97 0.48 6.64
C HIS A 10 -23.49 -0.85 6.08
N VAL A 11 -23.59 -1.93 6.85
CA VAL A 11 -23.20 -3.27 6.43
C VAL A 11 -24.03 -3.72 5.23
N GLU A 12 -25.35 -3.57 5.28
CA GLU A 12 -26.23 -3.92 4.17
C GLU A 12 -25.93 -3.10 2.91
N ALA A 13 -25.74 -1.78 3.05
CA ALA A 13 -25.42 -0.93 1.91
C ALA A 13 -24.08 -1.29 1.26
N VAL A 14 -23.06 -1.64 2.06
CA VAL A 14 -21.75 -2.10 1.56
C VAL A 14 -21.91 -3.44 0.84
N ARG A 15 -22.53 -4.44 1.48
CA ARG A 15 -22.72 -5.79 0.90
C ARG A 15 -23.60 -5.78 -0.34
N GLY A 16 -24.59 -4.89 -0.39
CA GLY A 16 -25.42 -4.65 -1.57
C GLY A 16 -24.70 -3.93 -2.72
N GLY A 17 -23.41 -3.60 -2.56
CA GLY A 17 -22.60 -2.95 -3.60
C GLY A 17 -22.98 -1.48 -3.85
N SER A 18 -23.70 -0.84 -2.92
CA SER A 18 -24.10 0.56 -3.09
C SER A 18 -22.87 1.47 -3.11
N ARG A 19 -22.57 2.09 -4.26
CA ARG A 19 -21.42 3.02 -4.39
C ARG A 19 -21.44 4.13 -3.33
N ALA A 20 -22.63 4.67 -3.03
CA ALA A 20 -22.81 5.68 -2.00
C ALA A 20 -22.61 5.10 -0.58
N GLY A 21 -23.09 3.88 -0.33
CA GLY A 21 -22.85 3.14 0.91
C GLY A 21 -21.36 2.90 1.18
N VAL A 22 -20.66 2.39 0.16
CA VAL A 22 -19.20 2.17 0.18
C VAL A 22 -18.45 3.48 0.45
N ALA A 23 -18.76 4.56 -0.28
CA ALA A 23 -18.11 5.86 -0.06
C ALA A 23 -18.33 6.42 1.36
N ARG A 24 -19.53 6.24 1.94
CA ARG A 24 -19.80 6.62 3.34
C ARG A 24 -19.04 5.77 4.34
N ALA A 25 -18.95 4.45 4.11
CA ALA A 25 -18.17 3.55 4.96
C ALA A 25 -16.67 3.92 4.93
N ILE A 26 -16.11 4.20 3.76
CA ILE A 26 -14.73 4.66 3.60
C ILE A 26 -14.52 6.00 4.34
N THR A 27 -15.45 6.94 4.20
CA THR A 27 -15.35 8.24 4.89
C THR A 27 -15.35 8.08 6.41
N LEU A 28 -16.11 7.11 6.94
CA LEU A 28 -16.13 6.79 8.36
C LEU A 28 -14.78 6.18 8.81
N VAL A 29 -14.25 5.24 8.04
CA VAL A 29 -12.95 4.56 8.26
C VAL A 29 -11.78 5.55 8.24
N GLU A 30 -11.76 6.47 7.29
CA GLU A 30 -10.69 7.47 7.16
C GLU A 30 -10.80 8.61 8.17
N SER A 31 -11.87 8.65 8.98
CA SER A 31 -12.13 9.78 9.86
C SER A 31 -11.17 9.81 11.06
N ARG A 32 -10.68 11.01 11.37
CA ARG A 32 -9.79 11.27 12.52
C ARG A 32 -10.53 11.50 13.84
N ARG A 33 -11.87 11.55 13.84
CA ARG A 33 -12.64 11.78 15.06
C ARG A 33 -12.73 10.52 15.91
N ALA A 34 -12.65 10.65 17.23
CA ALA A 34 -12.62 9.49 18.13
C ALA A 34 -13.90 8.65 18.10
N ASP A 35 -15.06 9.32 18.09
CA ASP A 35 -16.39 8.71 17.93
C ASP A 35 -16.54 7.94 16.62
N HIS A 36 -16.02 8.50 15.52
CA HIS A 36 -16.03 7.84 14.22
C HIS A 36 -15.12 6.62 14.19
N ARG A 37 -13.92 6.68 14.80
CA ARG A 37 -13.00 5.54 14.85
C ARG A 37 -13.62 4.34 15.54
N GLU A 38 -14.30 4.54 16.67
CA GLU A 38 -14.95 3.44 17.38
C GLU A 38 -16.04 2.79 16.52
N ARG A 39 -16.89 3.62 15.89
CA ARG A 39 -17.94 3.14 14.99
C ARG A 39 -17.38 2.43 13.76
N ALA A 40 -16.26 2.92 13.20
CA ALA A 40 -15.57 2.29 12.09
C ALA A 40 -15.09 0.88 12.46
N GLN A 41 -14.52 0.68 13.66
CA GLN A 41 -14.06 -0.66 14.08
C GLN A 41 -15.22 -1.65 14.25
N ARG A 42 -16.37 -1.19 14.79
CA ARG A 42 -17.58 -2.02 14.86
C ARG A 42 -18.08 -2.40 13.46
N LEU A 43 -18.15 -1.42 12.54
CA LEU A 43 -18.52 -1.67 11.14
C LEU A 43 -17.57 -2.67 10.47
N LEU A 44 -16.25 -2.48 10.60
CA LEU A 44 -15.25 -3.37 10.00
C LEU A 44 -15.37 -4.80 10.55
N THR A 45 -15.63 -4.96 11.85
CA THR A 45 -15.83 -6.27 12.49
C THR A 45 -16.98 -7.04 11.85
N GLU A 46 -18.11 -6.37 11.59
CA GLU A 46 -19.26 -6.97 10.90
C GLU A 46 -18.99 -7.26 9.40
N LEU A 47 -18.05 -6.55 8.78
CA LEU A 47 -17.66 -6.75 7.38
C LEU A 47 -16.59 -7.85 7.19
N LEU A 48 -15.81 -8.19 8.23
CA LEU A 48 -14.74 -9.19 8.15
C LEU A 48 -15.17 -10.55 7.56
N PRO A 49 -16.35 -11.11 7.89
CA PRO A 49 -16.80 -12.38 7.31
C PRO A 49 -16.98 -12.35 5.78
N TYR A 50 -17.13 -11.17 5.20
CA TYR A 50 -17.35 -10.96 3.77
C TYR A 50 -16.08 -10.48 3.04
N ALA A 51 -14.97 -10.34 3.76
CA ALA A 51 -13.68 -9.90 3.22
C ALA A 51 -12.71 -11.09 3.03
N GLY A 52 -11.63 -10.85 2.30
CA GLY A 52 -10.54 -11.81 2.06
C GLY A 52 -10.63 -12.54 0.72
N GLY A 53 -11.68 -12.37 -0.08
CA GLY A 53 -11.77 -13.03 -1.39
C GLY A 53 -10.87 -12.43 -2.47
N ALA A 54 -10.58 -11.13 -2.40
CA ALA A 54 -9.98 -10.38 -3.50
C ALA A 54 -8.50 -10.70 -3.75
N ARG A 55 -8.03 -10.30 -4.93
CA ARG A 55 -6.61 -10.18 -5.30
C ARG A 55 -6.12 -8.84 -4.80
N ARG A 56 -5.20 -8.83 -3.83
CA ARG A 56 -4.58 -7.61 -3.33
C ARG A 56 -3.24 -7.44 -4.04
N VAL A 57 -3.11 -6.42 -4.88
CA VAL A 57 -1.91 -6.20 -5.69
C VAL A 57 -1.33 -4.82 -5.39
N GLY A 58 -0.13 -4.78 -4.83
CA GLY A 58 0.61 -3.54 -4.63
C GLY A 58 1.32 -3.17 -5.92
N ILE A 59 1.27 -1.90 -6.32
CA ILE A 59 1.93 -1.43 -7.54
C ILE A 59 2.83 -0.25 -7.18
N SER A 60 4.12 -0.41 -7.46
CA SER A 60 5.13 0.62 -7.23
C SER A 60 6.01 0.79 -8.46
N GLY A 61 6.79 1.87 -8.46
CA GLY A 61 7.76 2.15 -9.51
C GLY A 61 8.30 3.57 -9.41
N VAL A 62 9.42 3.83 -10.09
CA VAL A 62 10.06 5.14 -10.07
C VAL A 62 9.16 6.22 -10.70
N PRO A 63 9.28 7.50 -10.29
CA PRO A 63 8.57 8.60 -10.95
C PRO A 63 8.78 8.57 -12.47
N GLY A 64 7.69 8.76 -13.24
CA GLY A 64 7.74 8.78 -14.70
C GLY A 64 7.72 7.39 -15.38
N VAL A 65 7.69 6.29 -14.62
CA VAL A 65 7.57 4.92 -15.17
C VAL A 65 6.26 4.66 -15.92
N GLY A 66 5.25 5.52 -15.74
CA GLY A 66 3.93 5.35 -16.33
C GLY A 66 2.95 4.55 -15.45
N LYS A 67 3.13 4.56 -14.13
CA LYS A 67 2.33 3.78 -13.16
C LYS A 67 0.83 4.06 -13.25
N SER A 68 0.39 5.33 -13.25
CA SER A 68 -1.03 5.65 -13.33
C SER A 68 -1.63 5.22 -14.68
N THR A 69 -0.91 5.38 -15.79
CA THR A 69 -1.30 4.85 -17.11
C THR A 69 -1.39 3.33 -17.11
N PHE A 70 -0.44 2.64 -16.46
CA PHE A 70 -0.45 1.19 -16.31
C PHE A 70 -1.66 0.72 -15.51
N ILE A 71 -1.96 1.38 -14.38
CA ILE A 71 -3.11 1.04 -13.54
C ILE A 71 -4.43 1.29 -14.29
N ASP A 72 -4.56 2.42 -15.00
CA ASP A 72 -5.74 2.72 -15.81
C ASP A 72 -5.97 1.66 -16.90
N ALA A 73 -4.91 1.29 -17.62
CA ALA A 73 -4.98 0.28 -18.68
C ALA A 73 -5.25 -1.13 -18.14
N LEU A 74 -4.52 -1.56 -17.09
CA LEU A 74 -4.71 -2.85 -16.45
C LEU A 74 -6.11 -2.96 -15.85
N GLY A 75 -6.54 -1.97 -15.06
CA GLY A 75 -7.87 -1.98 -14.47
C GLY A 75 -8.98 -2.00 -15.52
N THR A 76 -8.85 -1.22 -16.61
CA THR A 76 -9.84 -1.21 -17.69
C THR A 76 -9.92 -2.57 -18.40
N MET A 77 -8.78 -3.23 -18.60
CA MET A 77 -8.75 -4.59 -19.13
C MET A 77 -9.46 -5.58 -18.19
N LEU A 78 -9.24 -5.45 -16.88
CA LEU A 78 -9.85 -6.33 -15.88
C LEU A 78 -11.36 -6.12 -15.75
N THR A 79 -11.83 -4.87 -15.74
CA THR A 79 -13.27 -4.58 -15.76
C THR A 79 -13.92 -5.07 -17.05
N GLY A 80 -13.22 -4.95 -18.20
CA GLY A 80 -13.64 -5.55 -19.47
C GLY A 80 -13.71 -7.09 -19.45
N ARG A 81 -13.02 -7.74 -18.52
CA ARG A 81 -13.09 -9.19 -18.25
C ARG A 81 -14.11 -9.57 -17.17
N GLY A 82 -14.89 -8.61 -16.68
CA GLY A 82 -15.95 -8.84 -15.69
C GLY A 82 -15.53 -8.69 -14.23
N HIS A 83 -14.28 -8.32 -13.95
CA HIS A 83 -13.84 -8.02 -12.58
C HIS A 83 -14.40 -6.69 -12.07
N ARG A 84 -14.51 -6.56 -10.75
CA ARG A 84 -14.78 -5.29 -10.07
C ARG A 84 -13.49 -4.82 -9.40
N VAL A 85 -12.96 -3.70 -9.89
CA VAL A 85 -11.61 -3.22 -9.57
C VAL A 85 -11.65 -2.03 -8.62
N ALA A 86 -11.01 -2.14 -7.46
CA ALA A 86 -10.75 -1.03 -6.57
C ALA A 86 -9.30 -0.54 -6.76
N VAL A 87 -9.08 0.77 -6.83
CA VAL A 87 -7.75 1.38 -6.84
C VAL A 87 -7.62 2.29 -5.62
N LEU A 88 -6.65 1.99 -4.74
CA LEU A 88 -6.40 2.71 -3.51
C LEU A 88 -4.98 3.28 -3.53
N ALA A 89 -4.81 4.58 -3.36
CA ALA A 89 -3.49 5.20 -3.30
C ALA A 89 -2.94 5.29 -1.87
N VAL A 90 -1.61 5.20 -1.73
CA VAL A 90 -0.85 5.43 -0.49
C VAL A 90 0.21 6.49 -0.76
N ASP A 91 -0.03 7.72 -0.31
CA ASP A 91 0.88 8.85 -0.45
C ASP A 91 1.34 9.34 0.93
N PRO A 92 2.63 9.19 1.31
CA PRO A 92 3.17 9.74 2.55
C PRO A 92 3.03 11.27 2.64
N SER A 93 3.04 11.97 1.50
CA SER A 93 2.98 13.43 1.43
C SER A 93 1.58 14.00 1.68
N SER A 94 0.54 13.16 1.62
CA SER A 94 -0.84 13.52 1.99
C SER A 94 -0.96 14.07 3.42
N SER A 95 0.00 13.73 4.28
CA SER A 95 0.17 14.27 5.64
C SER A 95 0.36 15.79 5.67
N ARG A 96 1.01 16.36 4.65
CA ARG A 96 1.27 17.79 4.55
C ARG A 96 0.14 18.54 3.83
N THR A 97 -0.53 17.88 2.88
CA THR A 97 -1.52 18.53 2.00
C THR A 97 -2.96 18.36 2.47
N GLY A 98 -3.21 17.56 3.52
CA GLY A 98 -4.57 17.31 4.01
C GLY A 98 -5.37 16.31 3.15
N GLY A 99 -4.69 15.57 2.28
CA GLY A 99 -5.27 14.59 1.36
C GLY A 99 -5.48 15.12 -0.06
N SER A 100 -5.49 14.23 -1.05
CA SER A 100 -5.76 14.58 -2.43
C SER A 100 -7.25 14.44 -2.73
N ILE A 101 -7.97 15.54 -2.97
CA ILE A 101 -9.40 15.48 -3.31
C ILE A 101 -9.59 15.01 -4.77
N LEU A 102 -8.66 15.34 -5.67
CA LEU A 102 -8.84 15.20 -7.13
C LEU A 102 -7.62 14.62 -7.90
N GLY A 103 -6.41 14.66 -7.32
CA GLY A 103 -5.16 14.52 -8.10
C GLY A 103 -4.91 13.16 -8.74
N ASP A 104 -5.45 12.08 -8.16
CA ASP A 104 -5.26 10.72 -8.70
C ASP A 104 -6.36 10.35 -9.71
N LYS A 105 -7.57 10.92 -9.58
CA LYS A 105 -8.69 10.64 -10.50
C LYS A 105 -8.44 11.19 -11.90
N THR A 106 -7.79 12.35 -12.02
CA THR A 106 -7.47 12.95 -13.32
C THR A 106 -6.39 12.17 -14.10
N ARG A 107 -5.64 11.27 -13.43
CA ARG A 107 -4.60 10.44 -14.07
C ARG A 107 -5.12 9.08 -14.53
N MET A 108 -6.31 8.67 -14.10
CA MET A 108 -6.97 7.41 -14.41
C MET A 108 -8.36 7.69 -14.98
N GLU A 109 -8.40 8.33 -16.15
CA GLU A 109 -9.62 8.87 -16.75
C GLU A 109 -10.64 7.77 -17.08
N ARG A 110 -10.19 6.62 -17.58
CA ARG A 110 -11.07 5.52 -18.00
C ARG A 110 -11.67 4.84 -16.78
N LEU A 111 -10.83 4.47 -15.80
CA LEU A 111 -11.32 3.83 -14.58
C LEU A 111 -12.18 4.74 -13.70
N SER A 112 -11.95 6.06 -13.72
CA SER A 112 -12.71 6.98 -12.88
C SER A 112 -14.19 7.06 -13.24
N VAL A 113 -14.55 6.74 -14.48
CA VAL A 113 -15.95 6.73 -14.97
C VAL A 113 -16.53 5.32 -15.12
N ASP A 114 -15.72 4.27 -14.97
CA ASP A 114 -16.16 2.88 -15.09
C ASP A 114 -17.03 2.48 -13.87
N PRO A 115 -18.28 2.02 -14.08
CA PRO A 115 -19.17 1.63 -12.99
C PRO A 115 -18.67 0.40 -12.21
N SER A 116 -17.86 -0.45 -12.83
CA SER A 116 -17.22 -1.62 -12.23
C SER A 116 -15.91 -1.28 -11.50
N ALA A 117 -15.43 -0.04 -11.61
CA ALA A 117 -14.24 0.43 -10.91
C ALA A 117 -14.55 1.43 -9.78
N PHE A 118 -13.66 1.49 -8.78
CA PHE A 118 -13.71 2.48 -7.71
C PHE A 118 -12.31 3.00 -7.40
N VAL A 119 -12.07 4.29 -7.70
CA VAL A 119 -10.79 4.95 -7.47
C VAL A 119 -10.85 5.83 -6.23
N ARG A 120 -10.04 5.51 -5.23
CA ARG A 120 -9.89 6.28 -3.98
C ARG A 120 -8.49 6.89 -3.89
N PRO A 121 -8.38 8.24 -3.90
CA PRO A 121 -7.11 8.92 -3.62
C PRO A 121 -6.57 8.59 -2.23
N SER A 122 -5.29 8.90 -1.98
CA SER A 122 -4.68 8.65 -0.67
C SER A 122 -5.44 9.37 0.44
N PRO A 123 -5.78 8.67 1.55
CA PRO A 123 -6.41 9.29 2.70
C PRO A 123 -5.46 10.31 3.32
N SER A 124 -6.01 11.27 4.06
CA SER A 124 -5.22 12.23 4.82
C SER A 124 -4.95 11.72 6.23
N SER A 125 -3.68 11.40 6.51
CA SER A 125 -3.22 11.17 7.87
C SER A 125 -1.91 11.91 8.10
N GLY A 126 -1.70 12.40 9.32
CA GLY A 126 -0.51 13.16 9.69
C GLY A 126 0.78 12.34 9.62
N THR A 127 0.68 11.02 9.43
CA THR A 127 1.75 10.04 9.39
C THR A 127 1.49 9.00 8.31
N LEU A 128 2.55 8.39 7.77
CA LEU A 128 2.44 7.26 6.84
C LEU A 128 1.69 6.07 7.48
N GLY A 129 1.88 5.84 8.77
CA GLY A 129 1.18 4.79 9.52
C GLY A 129 -0.34 4.95 9.48
N GLY A 130 -0.85 6.15 9.75
CA GLY A 130 -2.30 6.38 9.66
C GLY A 130 -2.85 6.33 8.23
N VAL A 131 -2.06 6.68 7.20
CA VAL A 131 -2.46 6.47 5.79
C VAL A 131 -2.59 4.98 5.51
N ALA A 132 -1.57 4.19 5.84
CA ALA A 132 -1.56 2.75 5.66
C ALA A 132 -2.69 2.05 6.42
N ARG A 133 -3.01 2.52 7.63
CA ARG A 133 -4.17 2.05 8.40
C ARG A 133 -5.47 2.21 7.62
N ALA A 134 -5.75 3.43 7.20
CA ALA A 134 -6.98 3.76 6.51
C ALA A 134 -7.11 2.99 5.18
N THR A 135 -6.01 2.80 4.45
CA THR A 135 -5.99 1.97 3.26
C THR A 135 -6.32 0.51 3.56
N ARG A 136 -5.69 -0.12 4.57
CA ARG A 136 -6.00 -1.51 4.97
C ARG A 136 -7.46 -1.71 5.38
N GLU A 137 -7.98 -0.79 6.19
CA GLU A 137 -9.37 -0.82 6.61
C GLU A 137 -10.32 -0.61 5.42
N THR A 138 -9.95 0.25 4.47
CA THR A 138 -10.69 0.45 3.21
C THR A 138 -10.69 -0.81 2.35
N MET A 139 -9.60 -1.58 2.29
CA MET A 139 -9.56 -2.84 1.55
C MET A 139 -10.64 -3.81 2.04
N ILE A 140 -10.87 -3.90 3.36
CA ILE A 140 -11.95 -4.73 3.94
C ILE A 140 -13.32 -4.29 3.42
N VAL A 141 -13.58 -2.97 3.39
CA VAL A 141 -14.82 -2.41 2.86
C VAL A 141 -15.00 -2.75 1.37
N MET A 142 -13.94 -2.63 0.57
CA MET A 142 -13.99 -2.94 -0.87
C MET A 142 -14.28 -4.42 -1.12
N GLU A 143 -13.60 -5.31 -0.39
CA GLU A 143 -13.80 -6.75 -0.50
C GLU A 143 -15.22 -7.15 -0.10
N ALA A 144 -15.72 -6.63 1.02
CA ALA A 144 -17.09 -6.89 1.47
C ALA A 144 -18.16 -6.30 0.53
N ALA A 145 -17.81 -5.28 -0.26
CA ALA A 145 -18.65 -4.72 -1.31
C ALA A 145 -18.63 -5.51 -2.63
N GLY A 146 -17.88 -6.62 -2.69
CA GLY A 146 -17.77 -7.49 -3.85
C GLY A 146 -16.77 -7.02 -4.90
N TYR A 147 -15.80 -6.18 -4.55
CA TYR A 147 -14.63 -5.92 -5.40
C TYR A 147 -13.65 -7.08 -5.23
N ASP A 148 -13.38 -7.80 -6.33
CA ASP A 148 -12.56 -9.00 -6.34
C ASP A 148 -11.10 -8.73 -6.75
N VAL A 149 -10.80 -7.50 -7.19
CA VAL A 149 -9.43 -7.00 -7.39
C VAL A 149 -9.26 -5.67 -6.65
N VAL A 150 -8.22 -5.59 -5.82
CA VAL A 150 -7.83 -4.37 -5.10
C VAL A 150 -6.38 -4.04 -5.44
N LEU A 151 -6.19 -2.99 -6.24
CA LEU A 151 -4.90 -2.44 -6.63
C LEU A 151 -4.51 -1.33 -5.63
N VAL A 152 -3.33 -1.45 -5.03
CA VAL A 152 -2.81 -0.49 -4.06
C VAL A 152 -1.57 0.20 -4.64
N GLU A 153 -1.70 1.47 -4.99
CA GLU A 153 -0.65 2.26 -5.65
C GLU A 153 0.20 3.02 -4.62
N THR A 154 1.52 2.94 -4.72
CA THR A 154 2.41 3.88 -4.00
C THR A 154 2.44 5.22 -4.73
N VAL A 155 2.33 6.34 -4.03
CA VAL A 155 2.46 7.68 -4.62
C VAL A 155 3.65 8.40 -4.01
N GLY A 156 4.42 9.09 -4.87
CA GLY A 156 5.50 9.97 -4.46
C GLY A 156 6.82 9.29 -4.11
N VAL A 157 7.68 10.04 -3.40
CA VAL A 157 8.99 9.61 -2.89
C VAL A 157 8.86 9.32 -1.38
N GLY A 158 9.17 8.10 -0.94
CA GLY A 158 9.04 7.71 0.46
C GLY A 158 9.41 6.26 0.75
N GLN A 159 8.99 5.76 1.91
CA GLN A 159 9.06 4.36 2.36
C GLN A 159 7.68 3.68 2.27
N SER A 160 6.83 4.12 1.34
CA SER A 160 5.48 3.55 1.16
C SER A 160 5.50 2.15 0.55
N GLU A 161 6.60 1.76 -0.10
CA GLU A 161 6.78 0.45 -0.73
C GLU A 161 6.66 -0.68 0.29
N THR A 162 7.35 -0.59 1.43
CA THR A 162 7.26 -1.61 2.49
C THR A 162 5.87 -1.66 3.13
N ALA A 163 5.24 -0.50 3.34
CA ALA A 163 3.89 -0.44 3.89
C ALA A 163 2.87 -1.11 2.96
N VAL A 164 2.96 -0.85 1.65
CA VAL A 164 2.09 -1.46 0.63
C VAL A 164 2.40 -2.96 0.49
N ALA A 165 3.67 -3.37 0.42
CA ALA A 165 4.05 -4.78 0.36
C ALA A 165 3.50 -5.57 1.56
N GLY A 166 3.49 -4.95 2.75
CA GLY A 166 2.94 -5.56 3.96
C GLY A 166 1.42 -5.70 4.00
N MET A 167 0.66 -5.19 3.02
CA MET A 167 -0.82 -5.29 3.00
C MET A 167 -1.39 -6.03 1.78
N VAL A 168 -0.54 -6.45 0.85
CA VAL A 168 -0.94 -7.06 -0.42
C VAL A 168 -0.40 -8.49 -0.56
N ASP A 169 -1.01 -9.24 -1.47
CA ASP A 169 -0.63 -10.62 -1.74
C ASP A 169 0.55 -10.69 -2.71
N THR A 170 0.49 -9.83 -3.74
CA THR A 170 1.49 -9.71 -4.80
C THR A 170 1.95 -8.26 -4.90
N PHE A 171 3.25 -8.02 -4.87
CA PHE A 171 3.84 -6.71 -5.10
C PHE A 171 4.46 -6.63 -6.51
N LEU A 172 3.83 -5.83 -7.38
CA LEU A 172 4.24 -5.57 -8.76
C LEU A 172 5.12 -4.32 -8.82
N LEU A 173 6.36 -4.49 -9.27
CA LEU A 173 7.30 -3.39 -9.47
C LEU A 173 7.40 -3.03 -10.96
N LEU A 174 7.04 -1.80 -11.28
CA LEU A 174 7.23 -1.21 -12.60
C LEU A 174 8.62 -0.58 -12.72
N THR A 175 9.31 -0.88 -13.81
CA THR A 175 10.62 -0.30 -14.15
C THR A 175 10.62 0.25 -15.58
N LEU A 176 11.69 0.96 -15.95
CA LEU A 176 11.94 1.41 -17.32
C LEU A 176 13.25 0.79 -17.81
N ALA A 177 13.36 0.60 -19.12
CA ALA A 177 14.64 0.33 -19.74
C ALA A 177 15.58 1.52 -19.51
N ARG A 178 16.74 1.29 -18.91
CA ARG A 178 17.80 2.30 -18.77
C ARG A 178 18.95 1.98 -19.71
N THR A 179 19.71 3.00 -20.10
CA THR A 179 21.02 2.79 -20.71
C THR A 179 22.02 2.39 -19.62
N GLY A 180 22.66 1.23 -19.75
CA GLY A 180 23.58 0.70 -18.74
C GLY A 180 22.91 -0.26 -17.76
N ASP A 181 23.36 -0.25 -16.50
CA ASP A 181 22.92 -1.19 -15.46
C ASP A 181 21.44 -0.99 -15.08
N GLN A 182 20.61 -2.01 -15.32
CA GLN A 182 19.17 -1.96 -15.05
C GLN A 182 18.84 -1.92 -13.55
N LEU A 183 19.74 -2.40 -12.69
CA LEU A 183 19.57 -2.35 -11.24
C LEU A 183 19.84 -0.93 -10.71
N GLN A 184 20.61 -0.12 -11.43
CA GLN A 184 20.97 1.24 -11.03
C GLN A 184 19.72 2.14 -11.04
N GLY A 185 19.20 2.42 -9.84
CA GLY A 185 18.03 3.26 -9.61
C GLY A 185 16.81 2.53 -9.07
N ILE A 186 16.88 1.21 -8.92
CA ILE A 186 15.97 0.46 -8.04
C ILE A 186 16.59 0.51 -6.64
N LYS A 187 15.84 0.96 -5.63
CA LYS A 187 16.30 0.92 -4.24
C LYS A 187 16.55 -0.55 -3.88
N LYS A 188 17.71 -0.87 -3.31
CA LYS A 188 18.11 -2.24 -2.93
C LYS A 188 16.98 -3.00 -2.22
N GLY A 189 16.36 -2.39 -1.21
CA GLY A 189 15.27 -3.00 -0.45
C GLY A 189 13.90 -3.07 -1.15
N VAL A 190 13.68 -2.39 -2.28
CA VAL A 190 12.41 -2.48 -3.04
C VAL A 190 12.41 -3.66 -4.00
N LEU A 191 13.58 -4.00 -4.56
CA LEU A 191 13.71 -5.15 -5.44
C LEU A 191 13.39 -6.46 -4.70
N GLU A 192 13.79 -6.55 -3.44
CA GLU A 192 13.53 -7.68 -2.54
C GLU A 192 12.04 -7.88 -2.20
N LEU A 193 11.22 -6.83 -2.35
CA LEU A 193 9.78 -6.90 -2.13
C LEU A 193 9.01 -7.36 -3.37
N ALA A 194 9.64 -7.37 -4.56
CA ALA A 194 8.94 -7.59 -5.83
C ALA A 194 8.62 -9.06 -6.06
N ASP A 195 7.34 -9.37 -6.19
CA ASP A 195 6.84 -10.68 -6.60
C ASP A 195 6.73 -10.79 -8.12
N VAL A 196 6.48 -9.67 -8.81
CA VAL A 196 6.44 -9.56 -10.28
C VAL A 196 7.09 -8.25 -10.69
N LEU A 197 7.86 -8.27 -11.78
CA LEU A 197 8.44 -7.06 -12.37
C LEU A 197 7.94 -6.87 -13.80
N ALA A 198 7.69 -5.63 -14.17
CA ALA A 198 7.36 -5.26 -15.54
C ALA A 198 8.15 -4.03 -15.99
N VAL A 199 8.96 -4.20 -17.04
CA VAL A 199 9.64 -3.12 -17.75
C VAL A 199 8.63 -2.47 -18.69
N ASN A 200 8.12 -1.30 -18.29
CA ASN A 200 7.09 -0.58 -19.01
C ASN A 200 7.69 0.25 -20.17
N LYS A 201 6.80 0.78 -21.05
CA LYS A 201 7.15 1.54 -22.26
C LYS A 201 7.89 0.71 -23.31
N ALA A 202 7.55 -0.58 -23.40
CA ALA A 202 8.01 -1.47 -24.47
C ALA A 202 7.21 -1.21 -25.76
N ASP A 203 7.25 0.02 -26.27
CA ASP A 203 6.53 0.47 -27.46
C ASP A 203 7.44 1.25 -28.43
N GLY A 204 7.07 1.21 -29.72
CA GLY A 204 7.78 1.87 -30.81
C GLY A 204 9.29 1.58 -30.81
N PRO A 205 10.16 2.63 -30.78
CA PRO A 205 11.61 2.44 -30.84
C PRO A 205 12.19 1.80 -29.57
N HIS A 206 11.45 1.78 -28.45
CA HIS A 206 11.95 1.31 -27.15
C HIS A 206 11.59 -0.15 -26.84
N GLU A 207 10.84 -0.82 -27.70
CA GLU A 207 10.41 -2.22 -27.50
C GLU A 207 11.60 -3.16 -27.30
N ARG A 208 12.64 -3.04 -28.15
CA ARG A 208 13.83 -3.90 -28.08
C ARG A 208 14.63 -3.67 -26.81
N ASP A 209 14.79 -2.42 -26.41
CA ASP A 209 15.54 -2.04 -25.21
C ASP A 209 14.82 -2.55 -23.95
N ALA A 210 13.50 -2.42 -23.89
CA ALA A 210 12.69 -2.93 -22.78
C ALA A 210 12.77 -4.46 -22.65
N ARG A 211 12.70 -5.20 -23.77
CA ARG A 211 12.89 -6.66 -23.76
C ARG A 211 14.29 -7.06 -23.36
N SER A 212 15.31 -6.31 -23.77
CA SER A 212 16.69 -6.55 -23.35
C SER A 212 16.85 -6.35 -21.84
N ALA A 213 16.36 -5.22 -21.32
CA ALA A 213 16.38 -4.91 -19.90
C ALA A 213 15.64 -5.96 -19.07
N ALA A 214 14.49 -6.45 -19.54
CA ALA A 214 13.74 -7.50 -18.86
C ALA A 214 14.55 -8.81 -18.73
N ARG A 215 15.26 -9.21 -19.79
CA ARG A 215 16.12 -10.42 -19.77
C ARG A 215 17.31 -10.26 -18.83
N GLU A 216 17.96 -9.10 -18.83
CA GLU A 216 19.08 -8.80 -17.95
C GLU A 216 18.66 -8.84 -16.47
N LEU A 217 17.57 -8.14 -16.12
CA LEU A 217 17.00 -8.16 -14.78
C LEU A 217 16.55 -9.56 -14.35
N ALA A 218 15.95 -10.34 -15.26
CA ALA A 218 15.58 -11.73 -14.97
C ALA A 218 16.80 -12.59 -14.67
N GLY A 219 17.92 -12.38 -15.37
CA GLY A 219 19.19 -13.05 -15.11
C GLY A 219 19.73 -12.70 -13.72
N ALA A 220 19.77 -11.41 -13.38
CA ALA A 220 20.24 -10.94 -12.08
C ALA A 220 19.40 -11.48 -10.92
N LEU A 221 18.06 -11.44 -11.02
CA LEU A 221 17.17 -11.95 -9.98
C LEU A 221 17.32 -13.44 -9.73
N ARG A 222 17.56 -14.24 -10.78
CA ARG A 222 17.82 -15.69 -10.62
C ARG A 222 19.10 -15.96 -9.83
N LEU A 223 20.11 -15.09 -9.93
CA LEU A 223 21.36 -15.23 -9.16
C LEU A 223 21.20 -14.81 -7.70
N MET A 224 20.21 -13.97 -7.39
CA MET A 224 19.93 -13.50 -6.03
C MET A 224 19.04 -14.45 -5.23
N GLN A 225 18.27 -15.30 -5.90
CA GLN A 225 17.28 -16.17 -5.26
C GLN A 225 17.86 -17.56 -4.97
N PRO A 226 17.46 -18.21 -3.85
CA PRO A 226 17.76 -19.61 -3.60
C PRO A 226 17.24 -20.49 -4.76
N ALA A 227 17.98 -21.55 -5.10
CA ALA A 227 17.62 -22.46 -6.19
C ALA A 227 16.29 -23.21 -5.93
N ASP A 228 15.91 -23.37 -4.66
CA ASP A 228 14.69 -24.02 -4.19
C ASP A 228 13.57 -23.04 -3.82
N ALA A 229 13.72 -21.75 -4.17
CA ALA A 229 12.69 -20.75 -3.94
C ALA A 229 11.37 -21.19 -4.61
N ALA A 230 10.29 -21.20 -3.83
CA ALA A 230 8.97 -21.59 -4.34
C ALA A 230 8.40 -20.61 -5.38
N TRP A 231 8.96 -19.40 -5.45
CA TRP A 231 8.63 -18.39 -6.44
C TRP A 231 9.89 -17.64 -6.84
N THR A 232 10.15 -17.57 -8.14
CA THR A 232 11.16 -16.67 -8.71
C THR A 232 10.43 -15.55 -9.43
N PRO A 233 10.58 -14.28 -9.01
CA PRO A 233 9.88 -13.17 -9.61
C PRO A 233 10.11 -13.09 -11.13
N PRO A 234 9.07 -13.19 -11.97
CA PRO A 234 9.22 -13.02 -13.40
C PRO A 234 9.46 -11.55 -13.73
N VAL A 235 10.29 -11.30 -14.74
CA VAL A 235 10.49 -9.97 -15.32
C VAL A 235 9.91 -9.96 -16.73
N LEU A 236 8.92 -9.10 -16.93
CA LEU A 236 8.18 -8.98 -18.18
C LEU A 236 8.47 -7.62 -18.83
N SER A 237 8.06 -7.46 -20.09
CA SER A 237 8.04 -6.18 -20.78
C SER A 237 6.62 -5.87 -21.23
N CYS A 238 6.14 -4.64 -21.04
CA CYS A 238 4.79 -4.24 -21.44
C CYS A 238 4.74 -2.80 -21.95
N SER A 239 3.67 -2.46 -22.68
CA SER A 239 3.28 -1.07 -22.94
C SER A 239 1.93 -0.80 -22.29
N ALA A 240 1.93 0.00 -21.22
CA ALA A 240 0.70 0.54 -20.66
C ALA A 240 -0.09 1.40 -21.66
N ARG A 241 0.59 2.05 -22.60
CA ARG A 241 -0.01 2.96 -23.57
C ARG A 241 -0.73 2.19 -24.68
N GLU A 242 -0.11 1.15 -25.21
CA GLU A 242 -0.65 0.34 -26.31
C GLU A 242 -1.46 -0.87 -25.80
N GLY A 243 -1.34 -1.19 -24.51
CA GLY A 243 -2.00 -2.33 -23.86
C GLY A 243 -1.27 -3.67 -24.03
N SER A 244 -0.15 -3.71 -24.76
CA SER A 244 0.60 -4.94 -25.03
C SER A 244 1.30 -5.48 -23.79
N GLY A 245 1.21 -6.80 -23.58
CA GLY A 245 1.85 -7.52 -22.47
C GLY A 245 1.19 -7.33 -21.10
N LEU A 246 0.11 -6.54 -20.98
CA LEU A 246 -0.60 -6.36 -19.71
C LEU A 246 -1.32 -7.64 -19.26
N ASP A 247 -1.82 -8.41 -20.22
CA ASP A 247 -2.44 -9.73 -20.01
C ASP A 247 -1.42 -10.73 -19.44
N GLU A 248 -0.23 -10.80 -20.04
CA GLU A 248 0.87 -11.64 -19.53
C GLU A 248 1.28 -11.24 -18.10
N VAL A 249 1.33 -9.93 -17.81
CA VAL A 249 1.60 -9.44 -16.44
C VAL A 249 0.53 -9.93 -15.47
N TRP A 250 -0.75 -9.80 -15.83
CA TRP A 250 -1.84 -10.26 -14.98
C TRP A 250 -1.84 -11.77 -14.78
N GLU A 251 -1.53 -12.55 -15.82
CA GLU A 251 -1.38 -14.01 -15.72
C GLU A 251 -0.30 -14.40 -14.71
N ARG A 252 0.82 -13.66 -14.64
CA ARG A 252 1.85 -13.90 -13.62
C ARG A 252 1.38 -13.54 -12.21
N VAL A 253 0.55 -12.52 -12.05
CA VAL A 253 -0.08 -12.18 -10.77
C VAL A 253 -1.01 -13.31 -10.31
N GLU A 254 -1.88 -13.83 -11.18
CA GLU A 254 -2.75 -14.97 -10.87
C GLU A 254 -1.94 -16.25 -10.61
N ARG A 255 -0.84 -16.46 -11.34
CA ARG A 255 0.05 -17.60 -11.11
C ARG A 255 0.73 -17.50 -9.74
N HIS A 256 1.21 -16.32 -9.34
CA HIS A 256 1.77 -16.11 -8.01
C HIS A 256 0.73 -16.43 -6.93
N ARG A 257 -0.49 -15.91 -7.07
CA ARG A 257 -1.60 -16.25 -6.16
C ARG A 257 -1.82 -17.77 -6.07
N SER A 258 -1.89 -18.45 -7.21
CA SER A 258 -2.08 -19.90 -7.26
C SER A 258 -0.97 -20.67 -6.52
N VAL A 259 0.27 -20.20 -6.61
CA VAL A 259 1.41 -20.78 -5.87
C VAL A 259 1.28 -20.55 -4.36
N LEU A 260 0.83 -19.37 -3.94
CA LEU A 260 0.55 -19.08 -2.53
C LEU A 260 -0.64 -19.90 -1.99
N ASP A 261 -1.67 -20.11 -2.80
CA ASP A 261 -2.87 -20.86 -2.43
C ASP A 261 -2.57 -22.37 -2.28
N ALA A 262 -1.77 -22.94 -3.19
CA ALA A 262 -1.48 -24.39 -3.24
C ALA A 262 -0.82 -24.99 -1.98
N GLY A 263 -0.43 -24.16 -1.00
CA GLY A 263 0.10 -24.60 0.29
C GLY A 263 -0.47 -23.86 1.50
N GLY A 264 -1.61 -23.17 1.36
CA GLY A 264 -2.18 -22.33 2.43
C GLY A 264 -1.32 -21.11 2.82
N ARG A 265 -0.27 -20.83 2.04
CA ARG A 265 0.71 -19.76 2.29
C ARG A 265 0.09 -18.39 2.13
N LEU A 266 -0.94 -18.23 1.28
CA LEU A 266 -1.67 -16.98 1.16
C LEU A 266 -2.33 -16.58 2.48
N LEU A 267 -3.04 -17.51 3.12
CA LEU A 267 -3.69 -17.27 4.40
C LEU A 267 -2.67 -17.04 5.52
N ALA A 268 -1.56 -17.78 5.52
CA ALA A 268 -0.46 -17.57 6.47
C ALA A 268 0.15 -16.16 6.32
N LYS A 269 0.54 -15.78 5.10
CA LYS A 269 1.07 -14.45 4.76
C LYS A 269 0.13 -13.35 5.25
N ARG A 270 -1.16 -13.45 4.94
CA ARG A 270 -2.16 -12.46 5.39
C ARG A 270 -2.31 -12.40 6.91
N ARG A 271 -2.23 -13.52 7.63
CA ARG A 271 -2.28 -13.54 9.10
C ARG A 271 -1.05 -12.87 9.71
N GLU A 272 0.13 -13.17 9.20
CA GLU A 272 1.38 -12.53 9.61
C GLU A 272 1.33 -11.01 9.37
N GLN A 273 0.91 -10.59 8.18
CA GLN A 273 0.69 -9.18 7.85
C GLN A 273 -0.25 -8.47 8.86
N GLN A 274 -1.30 -9.14 9.34
CA GLN A 274 -2.21 -8.57 10.33
C GLN A 274 -1.58 -8.46 11.73
N VAL A 275 -0.76 -9.43 12.12
CA VAL A 275 0.00 -9.40 13.38
C VAL A 275 1.05 -8.30 13.35
N ASP A 276 1.85 -8.22 12.28
CA ASP A 276 2.85 -7.17 12.07
C ASP A 276 2.22 -5.78 12.05
N TRP A 277 1.03 -5.70 11.45
CA TRP A 277 0.24 -4.47 11.43
C TRP A 277 -0.24 -4.08 12.84
N ALA A 278 -0.76 -5.03 13.62
CA ALA A 278 -1.17 -4.77 15.00
C ALA A 278 0.00 -4.20 15.83
N TRP A 279 1.18 -4.82 15.74
CA TRP A 279 2.38 -4.33 16.40
C TRP A 279 2.86 -2.97 15.88
N SER A 280 2.69 -2.70 14.59
CA SER A 280 3.00 -1.39 14.00
C SER A 280 2.10 -0.29 14.57
N MET A 281 0.80 -0.57 14.73
CA MET A 281 -0.13 0.36 15.37
C MET A 281 0.19 0.59 16.85
N VAL A 282 0.61 -0.45 17.59
CA VAL A 282 1.06 -0.30 18.99
C VAL A 282 2.26 0.64 19.07
N ARG A 283 3.29 0.41 18.24
CA ARG A 283 4.48 1.28 18.20
C ARG A 283 4.13 2.72 17.86
N GLU A 284 3.31 2.95 16.83
CA GLU A 284 2.89 4.30 16.45
C GLU A 284 2.07 4.97 17.57
N HIS A 285 1.20 4.23 18.25
CA HIS A 285 0.42 4.76 19.38
C HIS A 285 1.31 5.17 20.55
N LEU A 286 2.30 4.34 20.90
CA LEU A 286 3.25 4.63 21.97
C LEU A 286 4.12 5.84 21.64
N LEU A 287 4.67 5.93 20.42
CA LEU A 287 5.43 7.08 19.95
C LEU A 287 4.60 8.36 19.98
N SER A 288 3.35 8.30 19.49
CA SER A 288 2.44 9.45 19.53
C SER A 288 2.17 9.90 20.97
N ARG A 289 1.97 8.97 21.91
CA ARG A 289 1.80 9.32 23.33
C ARG A 289 3.07 9.93 23.93
N LEU A 290 4.23 9.39 23.59
CA LEU A 290 5.54 9.89 24.03
C LEU A 290 5.73 11.36 23.60
N GLU A 291 5.54 11.64 22.32
CA GLU A 291 5.71 12.98 21.73
C GLU A 291 4.72 14.01 22.30
N HIS A 292 3.53 13.59 22.72
CA HIS A 292 2.50 14.48 23.28
C HIS A 292 2.53 14.53 24.82
N HIS A 293 3.37 13.75 25.49
CA HIS A 293 3.49 13.74 26.94
C HIS A 293 4.06 15.08 27.44
N ALA A 294 3.39 15.70 28.42
CA ALA A 294 3.70 17.05 28.86
C ALA A 294 5.17 17.21 29.32
N GLU A 295 5.67 16.24 30.08
CA GLU A 295 7.03 16.27 30.62
C GLU A 295 8.09 15.98 29.55
N VAL A 296 7.79 15.09 28.60
CA VAL A 296 8.68 14.80 27.46
C VAL A 296 8.79 16.04 26.57
N ARG A 297 7.67 16.70 26.25
CA ARG A 297 7.66 17.95 25.47
C ARG A 297 8.46 19.07 26.15
N ARG A 298 8.52 19.08 27.48
CA ARG A 298 9.29 20.05 28.26
C ARG A 298 10.78 19.73 28.26
N LEU A 299 11.16 18.45 28.41
CA LEU A 299 12.55 18.01 28.59
C LEU A 299 13.29 17.71 27.28
N ALA A 300 12.63 17.16 26.28
CA ALA A 300 13.27 16.69 25.05
C ALA A 300 14.10 17.79 24.34
N PRO A 301 13.62 19.03 24.16
CA PRO A 301 14.41 20.07 23.50
C PRO A 301 15.72 20.41 24.24
N VAL A 302 15.69 20.37 25.58
CA VAL A 302 16.88 20.63 26.43
C VAL A 302 17.88 19.49 26.30
N LEU A 303 17.41 18.24 26.29
CA LEU A 303 18.27 17.06 26.14
C LEU A 303 18.87 16.98 24.74
N GLU A 304 18.10 17.31 23.69
CA GLU A 304 18.60 17.38 22.33
C GLU A 304 19.74 18.39 22.17
N GLU A 305 19.61 19.58 22.79
CA GLU A 305 20.67 20.60 22.71
C GLU A 305 21.97 20.12 23.37
N ARG A 306 21.84 19.44 24.53
CA ARG A 306 22.97 18.83 25.22
C ARG A 306 23.62 17.67 24.46
N VAL A 307 22.87 16.99 23.59
CA VAL A 307 23.45 15.99 22.68
C VAL A 307 24.20 16.69 21.54
N ARG A 308 23.63 17.77 20.99
CA ARG A 308 24.27 18.54 19.90
C ARG A 308 25.57 19.21 20.34
N ASP A 309 25.63 19.73 21.56
CA ASP A 309 26.83 20.38 22.12
C ASP A 309 27.86 19.40 22.71
N GLY A 310 27.52 18.10 22.78
CA GLY A 310 28.39 17.05 23.29
C GLY A 310 28.46 16.93 24.82
N SER A 311 27.62 17.66 25.57
CA SER A 311 27.54 17.61 27.04
C SER A 311 26.68 16.46 27.59
N LEU A 312 26.04 15.69 26.71
CA LEU A 312 25.25 14.50 27.03
C LEU A 312 25.35 13.47 25.90
N THR A 313 25.53 12.19 26.24
CA THR A 313 25.52 11.13 25.23
C THR A 313 24.08 10.87 24.75
N ALA A 314 23.94 10.46 23.49
CA ALA A 314 22.63 10.14 22.91
C ALA A 314 21.87 9.06 23.70
N THR A 315 22.58 8.05 24.23
CA THR A 315 21.99 6.98 25.06
C THR A 315 21.38 7.54 26.35
N LEU A 316 22.11 8.36 27.10
CA LEU A 316 21.61 8.96 28.34
C LEU A 316 20.45 9.94 28.08
N ALA A 317 20.48 10.66 26.96
CA ALA A 317 19.37 11.51 26.56
C ALA A 317 18.11 10.67 26.28
N ALA A 318 18.23 9.56 25.56
CA ALA A 318 17.12 8.64 25.28
C ALA A 318 16.54 8.04 26.58
N GLU A 319 17.38 7.56 27.49
CA GLU A 319 16.95 7.05 28.80
C GLU A 319 16.14 8.09 29.58
N ARG A 320 16.64 9.33 29.67
CA ARG A 320 15.94 10.43 30.35
C ARG A 320 14.61 10.80 29.70
N ILE A 321 14.50 10.70 28.37
CA ILE A 321 13.22 10.92 27.66
C ILE A 321 12.23 9.81 28.00
N ILE A 322 12.69 8.56 28.09
CA ILE A 322 11.86 7.40 28.48
C ILE A 322 11.41 7.53 29.95
N GLU A 323 12.30 7.90 30.86
CA GLU A 323 11.98 8.15 32.27
C GLU A 323 10.95 9.28 32.42
N ALA A 324 11.10 10.36 31.66
CA ALA A 324 10.16 11.48 31.61
C ALA A 324 8.76 11.08 31.11
N PHE A 325 8.66 9.98 30.35
CA PHE A 325 7.38 9.41 29.92
C PHE A 325 6.72 8.54 31.00
N GLY A 326 7.42 8.25 32.09
CA GLY A 326 6.92 7.40 33.18
C GLY A 326 7.14 5.91 32.94
N LEU A 327 7.96 5.54 31.97
CA LEU A 327 8.44 4.16 31.83
C LEU A 327 9.79 4.06 32.57
N PRO A 328 9.98 3.05 33.45
CA PRO A 328 11.29 2.82 34.03
C PRO A 328 12.30 2.59 32.90
N GLY A 329 13.52 3.13 33.05
CA GLY A 329 14.62 2.88 32.12
C GLY A 329 14.78 1.37 31.87
N ALA A 330 15.16 1.00 30.64
CA ALA A 330 15.30 -0.41 30.27
C ALA A 330 16.15 -1.16 31.31
N PRO A 331 15.74 -2.37 31.75
CA PRO A 331 16.58 -3.16 32.64
C PRO A 331 17.92 -3.41 31.94
N ALA A 332 19.00 -3.18 32.69
CA ALA A 332 20.38 -3.41 32.28
C ALA A 332 20.64 -4.86 31.87
#